data_AF-A0A369QMF3-F1
#
_entry.id   AF-A0A369QMF3-F1
#
_cell.length_a   1.000
_cell.length_b   1.000
_cell.length_c   1.000
_cell.angle_alpha   90.00
_cell.angle_beta   90.00
_cell.angle_gamma   90.00
#
_symmetry.space_group_name_H-M   'P 1'
#
loop_
_entity.id
_entity.type
_entity.pdbx_description
1 polymer ?
#
loop_
_entity_poly.entity_id
_entity_poly.type
_entity_poly.pdbx_seq_one_letter_code
_entity_poly.pdbx_strand_id
1 'polypeptide(L)'
;MLLKHNPDSWIPYGHEHVIRVAAPYFKNVFYSDGRLDYVKTNREWTKRFYKFSLKKYLWFASLVPKLFTDKEFRHQLAVLRVRPNRVCFEREIMGHARLVFEKI
;
A
#
# COMPACT_ATOMS: atom_id res chain seq x y z
N MET A 1 -6.82 -11.21 8.42
CA MET A 1 -5.50 -10.51 8.39
C MET A 1 -5.53 -9.29 7.50
N LEU A 2 -5.97 -9.37 6.23
CA LEU A 2 -6.26 -8.17 5.41
C LEU A 2 -7.30 -7.27 6.10
N LEU A 3 -8.38 -7.87 6.65
CA LEU A 3 -9.43 -7.20 7.42
C LEU A 3 -8.97 -6.48 8.70
N LYS A 4 -7.80 -6.81 9.27
CA LYS A 4 -7.27 -6.05 10.43
C LYS A 4 -6.54 -4.79 10.00
N HIS A 5 -5.86 -4.83 8.85
CA HIS A 5 -5.06 -3.71 8.35
C HIS A 5 -5.90 -2.75 7.48
N ASN A 6 -6.80 -3.31 6.68
CA ASN A 6 -7.72 -2.61 5.80
C ASN A 6 -9.13 -3.22 5.99
N PRO A 7 -9.79 -2.97 7.14
CA PRO A 7 -11.15 -3.45 7.37
C PRO A 7 -12.06 -2.93 6.26
N ASP A 8 -12.97 -3.80 5.80
CA ASP A 8 -14.00 -3.51 4.80
C ASP A 8 -13.51 -2.95 3.46
N SER A 9 -12.20 -3.01 3.23
CA SER A 9 -11.58 -2.51 2.02
C SER A 9 -11.65 -3.57 0.93
N TRP A 10 -12.47 -3.32 -0.08
CA TRP A 10 -12.50 -4.10 -1.31
C TRP A 10 -12.01 -3.23 -2.47
N ILE A 11 -10.86 -3.58 -3.02
CA ILE A 11 -10.35 -2.89 -4.21
C ILE A 11 -11.12 -3.35 -5.45
N PRO A 12 -11.36 -2.47 -6.43
CA PRO A 12 -11.87 -2.88 -7.73
C PRO A 12 -10.94 -3.92 -8.38
N TYR A 13 -11.51 -4.89 -9.11
CA TYR A 13 -10.74 -5.88 -9.89
C TYR A 13 -9.75 -5.22 -10.87
N GLY A 14 -10.10 -4.05 -11.39
CA GLY A 14 -9.32 -3.26 -12.32
C GLY A 14 -9.99 -1.93 -12.57
N HIS A 15 -9.32 -1.04 -13.29
CA HIS A 15 -9.86 0.26 -13.67
C HIS A 15 -11.11 0.14 -14.56
N GLU A 16 -11.18 -0.94 -15.35
CA GLU A 16 -12.28 -1.31 -16.22
C GLU A 16 -13.57 -1.58 -15.43
N HIS A 17 -13.44 -2.15 -14.22
CA HIS A 17 -14.58 -2.34 -13.34
C HIS A 17 -15.20 -0.99 -12.97
N VAL A 18 -14.36 -0.01 -12.61
CA VAL A 18 -14.80 1.34 -12.24
C VAL A 18 -15.46 2.04 -13.44
N ILE A 19 -14.80 2.01 -14.60
CA ILE A 19 -15.33 2.62 -15.83
C ILE A 19 -16.69 2.04 -16.21
N ARG A 20 -16.83 0.70 -16.18
CA ARG A 20 -18.08 0.03 -16.54
C ARG A 20 -19.24 0.42 -15.63
N VAL A 21 -19.01 0.48 -14.32
CA VAL A 21 -20.06 0.83 -13.34
C VAL A 21 -20.42 2.32 -13.44
N ALA A 22 -19.46 3.19 -13.76
CA ALA A 22 -19.68 4.62 -13.89
C ALA A 22 -20.31 5.04 -15.23
N ALA A 23 -20.24 4.19 -16.26
CA ALA A 23 -20.64 4.51 -17.63
C ALA A 23 -22.06 5.11 -17.81
N PRO A 24 -23.10 4.73 -17.03
CA PRO A 24 -24.43 5.35 -17.16
C PRO A 24 -24.49 6.82 -16.74
N TYR A 25 -23.50 7.29 -15.97
CA TYR A 25 -23.51 8.62 -15.35
C TYR A 25 -22.37 9.52 -15.87
N PHE A 26 -21.28 8.89 -16.30
CA PHE A 26 -20.06 9.59 -16.65
C PHE A 26 -19.37 8.96 -17.85
N LYS A 27 -18.76 9.83 -18.66
CA LYS A 27 -17.82 9.45 -19.71
C LYS A 27 -16.40 9.49 -19.15
N ASN A 28 -15.67 8.39 -19.21
CA ASN A 28 -14.24 8.40 -18.91
C ASN A 28 -13.48 9.15 -20.00
N VAL A 29 -12.75 10.21 -19.63
CA VAL A 29 -11.98 11.05 -20.58
C VAL A 29 -10.47 10.85 -20.46
N PHE A 30 -9.99 10.27 -19.36
CA PHE A 30 -8.57 10.02 -19.16
C PHE A 30 -8.32 8.81 -18.26
N TYR A 31 -7.25 8.07 -18.56
CA TYR A 31 -6.70 7.03 -17.71
C TYR A 31 -5.17 7.10 -17.71
N SER A 32 -4.56 6.88 -16.55
CA SER A 32 -3.13 6.58 -16.45
C SER A 32 -2.84 5.54 -15.38
N ASP A 33 -1.82 4.71 -15.61
CA ASP A 33 -1.29 3.79 -14.60
C ASP A 33 -0.05 4.36 -13.91
N GLY A 34 -0.16 4.61 -12.61
CA GLY A 34 0.91 5.09 -11.74
C GLY A 34 1.62 3.98 -10.95
N ARG A 35 1.47 2.70 -11.33
CA ARG A 35 2.06 1.56 -10.59
C ARG A 35 3.55 1.73 -10.33
N LEU A 36 4.32 2.12 -11.33
CA LEU A 36 5.77 2.30 -11.19
C LEU A 36 6.13 3.47 -10.25
N ASP A 37 5.34 4.54 -10.27
CA ASP A 37 5.48 5.66 -9.33
C ASP A 37 5.19 5.24 -7.89
N TYR A 38 4.21 4.34 -7.71
CA TYR A 38 3.92 3.78 -6.39
C TYR A 38 5.07 2.90 -5.87
N VAL A 39 5.67 2.07 -6.74
CA VAL A 39 6.88 1.30 -6.42
C VAL A 39 8.02 2.23 -5.99
N LYS A 40 8.28 3.30 -6.75
CA LYS A 40 9.29 4.32 -6.44
C LYS A 40 9.01 4.99 -5.10
N THR A 41 7.75 5.37 -4.85
CA THR A 41 7.31 5.98 -3.58
C THR A 41 7.61 5.06 -2.40
N ASN A 42 7.28 3.77 -2.51
CA ASN A 42 7.55 2.80 -1.45
C ASN A 42 9.06 2.63 -1.17
N ARG A 43 9.91 2.67 -2.22
CA ARG A 43 11.37 2.65 -2.09
C ARG A 43 11.91 3.89 -1.38
N GLU A 44 11.41 5.08 -1.72
CA GLU A 44 11.82 6.31 -1.04
C GLU A 44 11.36 6.35 0.42
N TRP A 45 10.15 5.89 0.72
CA TRP A 45 9.67 5.76 2.09
C TRP A 45 10.50 4.77 2.89
N THR A 46 10.84 3.63 2.29
CA THR A 46 11.78 2.66 2.88
C THR A 46 13.09 3.36 3.23
N LYS A 47 13.72 4.05 2.28
CA LYS A 47 15.01 4.72 2.48
C LYS A 47 14.94 5.69 3.67
N ARG A 48 13.87 6.48 3.76
CA ARG A 48 13.63 7.42 4.88
C ARG A 48 13.37 6.69 6.19
N PHE A 49 12.60 5.61 6.18
CA PHE A 49 12.32 4.80 7.36
C PHE A 49 13.60 4.19 7.96
N TYR A 50 14.55 3.74 7.15
CA TYR A 50 15.83 3.18 7.62
C TYR A 50 16.93 4.22 7.85
N LYS A 51 16.73 5.50 7.49
CA LYS A 51 17.70 6.56 7.77
C LYS A 51 18.02 6.61 9.28
N PHE A 52 19.30 6.51 9.63
CA PHE A 52 19.71 6.46 11.03
C PHE A 52 19.31 7.72 11.80
N SER A 53 18.89 7.53 13.06
CA SER A 53 18.61 8.58 14.03
C SER A 53 18.68 7.97 15.42
N LEU A 54 19.54 8.51 16.29
CA LEU A 54 19.74 7.99 17.64
C LEU A 54 18.42 7.88 18.41
N LYS A 55 17.61 8.95 18.40
CA LYS A 55 16.28 8.98 19.04
C LYS A 55 15.36 7.86 18.55
N LYS A 56 15.32 7.62 17.24
CA LYS A 56 14.48 6.57 16.63
C LYS A 56 14.94 5.18 17.03
N TYR A 57 16.25 4.92 17.04
CA TYR A 57 16.78 3.60 17.36
C TYR A 57 16.73 3.30 18.87
N LEU A 58 16.87 4.31 19.74
CA LEU A 58 16.56 4.17 21.17
C LEU A 58 15.09 3.80 21.41
N TRP A 59 14.18 4.42 20.65
CA TRP A 59 12.77 4.02 20.68
C TRP A 59 12.55 2.60 20.14
N PHE A 60 13.22 2.17 19.07
CA PHE A 60 13.15 0.77 18.64
C PHE A 60 13.70 -0.20 19.71
N ALA A 61 14.76 0.18 20.43
CA ALA A 61 15.32 -0.63 21.51
C ALA A 61 14.31 -0.82 22.66
N SER A 62 13.50 0.19 22.98
CA SER A 62 12.45 0.05 24.00
C SER A 62 11.32 -0.92 23.59
N LEU A 63 11.22 -1.29 22.30
CA LEU A 63 10.28 -2.29 21.80
C LEU A 63 10.82 -3.73 21.86
N VAL A 64 12.09 -3.93 22.18
CA VAL A 64 12.71 -5.28 22.26
C VAL A 64 11.93 -6.24 23.16
N PRO A 65 11.42 -5.85 24.35
CA PRO A 65 10.62 -6.75 25.18
C PRO A 65 9.39 -7.33 24.46
N LYS A 66 8.75 -6.54 23.57
CA LYS A 66 7.58 -6.97 22.79
C LYS A 66 7.89 -8.09 21.80
N LEU A 67 9.16 -8.28 21.41
CA LEU A 67 9.55 -9.41 20.57
C LEU A 67 9.29 -10.76 21.27
N PHE A 68 9.34 -10.78 22.60
CA PHE A 68 9.13 -12.00 23.37
C PHE A 68 7.70 -12.10 23.91
N THR A 69 7.05 -10.97 24.20
CA THR A 69 5.74 -10.94 24.88
C THR A 69 4.55 -10.76 23.94
N ASP A 70 4.73 -10.25 22.73
CA ASP A 70 3.63 -9.89 21.83
C ASP A 70 3.72 -10.61 20.47
N LYS A 71 2.77 -11.51 20.22
CA LYS A 71 2.68 -12.29 18.97
C LYS A 71 2.25 -11.42 17.78
N GLU A 72 1.37 -10.45 18.00
CA GLU A 72 0.89 -9.56 16.94
C GLU A 72 2.01 -8.60 16.52
N PHE A 73 2.78 -8.08 17.47
CA PHE A 73 3.97 -7.27 17.18
C PHE A 73 4.99 -8.02 16.30
N ARG A 74 5.30 -9.28 16.64
CA ARG A 74 6.18 -10.12 15.80
C ARG A 74 5.63 -10.33 14.39
N HIS A 75 4.32 -10.51 14.25
CA HIS A 75 3.68 -10.64 12.95
C HIS A 75 3.81 -9.35 12.12
N GLN A 76 3.52 -8.19 12.72
CA GLN A 76 3.68 -6.89 12.07
C GLN A 76 5.12 -6.64 11.64
N LEU A 77 6.11 -7.02 12.46
CA LEU A 77 7.52 -6.94 12.09
C LEU A 77 7.87 -7.83 10.89
N ALA A 78 7.31 -9.04 10.81
CA ALA A 78 7.48 -9.93 9.67
C ALA A 78 6.86 -9.34 8.39
N VAL A 79 5.68 -8.73 8.48
CA VAL A 79 5.02 -8.03 7.37
C VAL A 79 5.88 -6.84 6.91
N LEU A 80 6.40 -6.03 7.84
CA LEU A 80 7.29 -4.90 7.54
C LEU A 80 8.56 -5.34 6.81
N ARG A 81 9.10 -6.52 7.14
CA ARG A 81 10.29 -7.09 6.48
C ARG A 81 10.01 -7.46 5.02
N VAL A 82 8.87 -8.11 4.77
CA VAL A 82 8.49 -8.58 3.42
C VAL A 82 8.01 -7.43 2.53
N ARG A 83 7.33 -6.43 3.12
CA ARG A 83 6.72 -5.29 2.40
C ARG A 83 5.76 -5.74 1.30
N PRO A 84 4.71 -6.51 1.65
CA PRO A 84 3.86 -7.19 0.68
C PRO A 84 3.25 -6.25 -0.36
N ASN A 85 2.81 -5.05 0.03
CA ASN A 85 2.25 -4.07 -0.93
C ASN A 85 3.23 -3.79 -2.07
N ARG A 86 4.49 -3.45 -1.77
CA ARG A 86 5.50 -3.19 -2.80
C ARG A 86 5.70 -4.39 -3.71
N VAL A 87 5.79 -5.59 -3.13
CA VAL A 87 5.96 -6.83 -3.90
C VAL A 87 4.77 -7.07 -4.83
N CYS A 88 3.54 -6.81 -4.38
CA CYS A 88 2.36 -6.92 -5.24
C CYS A 88 2.39 -5.94 -6.42
N PHE A 89 2.81 -4.68 -6.21
CA PHE A 89 2.96 -3.71 -7.31
C PHE A 89 4.15 -4.04 -8.23
N GLU A 90 5.27 -4.53 -7.68
CA GLU A 90 6.44 -4.96 -8.46
C GLU A 90 6.13 -6.19 -9.33
N ARG A 91 5.25 -7.08 -8.85
CA ARG A 91 4.79 -8.29 -9.56
C ARG A 91 3.53 -8.10 -10.40
N GLU A 92 3.04 -6.87 -10.53
CA GLU A 92 1.85 -6.55 -11.35
C GLU A 92 0.57 -7.25 -10.88
N ILE A 93 0.53 -7.68 -9.62
CA ILE A 93 -0.68 -8.21 -8.97
C ILE A 93 -1.64 -7.06 -8.64
N MET A 94 -1.10 -5.87 -8.36
CA MET A 94 -1.86 -4.65 -8.09
C MET A 94 -1.39 -3.52 -9.02
N GLY A 95 -2.35 -2.70 -9.48
CA GLY A 95 -2.12 -1.49 -10.27
C GLY A 95 -2.50 -0.23 -9.50
N HIS A 96 -2.16 0.94 -10.04
CA HIS A 96 -2.49 2.23 -9.42
C HIS A 96 -3.09 3.18 -10.46
N ALA A 97 -4.41 3.11 -10.63
CA ALA A 97 -5.10 3.85 -11.68
C ALA A 97 -5.44 5.28 -11.26
N ARG A 98 -5.26 6.23 -12.20
CA ARG A 98 -5.88 7.55 -12.17
C ARG A 98 -6.90 7.61 -13.30
N LEU A 99 -8.14 7.96 -12.97
CA LEU A 99 -9.24 8.12 -13.93
C LEU A 99 -9.76 9.56 -13.86
N VAL A 100 -10.18 10.11 -14.98
CA VAL A 100 -10.92 11.39 -15.04
C VAL A 100 -12.22 11.14 -15.80
N PHE A 101 -13.30 11.63 -15.21
CA PHE A 101 -14.65 11.45 -15.71
C PHE A 101 -15.28 12.81 -16.01
N GLU A 102 -16.02 12.87 -17.11
CA GLU A 102 -16.88 14.00 -17.49
C GLU A 102 -18.34 13.57 -17.31
N LYS A 103 -19.17 14.47 -16.79
CA LYS A 103 -20.61 14.21 -16.62
C LYS A 103 -21.30 14.25 -17.98
N ILE A 104 -22.18 13.28 -18.22
CA ILE A 104 -23.05 13.22 -19.41
C ILE A 104 -24.27 14.13 -19.20
#